data_AF-A0AAV8Y5U7-F1
#
_entry.id   AF-A0AAV8Y5U7-F1
#
_cell.length_a   1.000
_cell.length_b   1.000
_cell.length_c   1.000
_cell.angle_alpha   90.00
_cell.angle_beta   90.00
_cell.angle_gamma   90.00
#
_symmetry.space_group_name_H-M   'P 1'
#
loop_
_entity.id
_entity.type
_entity.pdbx_description
1 polymer ?
#
loop_
_entity_poly.entity_id
_entity_poly.type
_entity_poly.pdbx_seq_one_letter_code
_entity_poly.pdbx_strand_id
1 'polypeptide(L)'
;SLITYLKSRNNFDLMTAVNKLSNFTKNSTRERAIAIRAQDEELILNTIEDEPHISTRNLSRQSGISQTSVHRVIRRNLPHPYHIQKVQELLPEDLVKRVTFCQFITFIYYIKTFIFKRKFSLLMKLVSPADVLQIYITMET
;
A
#
# COMPACT_ATOMS: atom_id res chain seq x y z
N SER A 1 39.21 25.45 -46.62
CA SER A 1 39.86 24.23 -46.08
C SER A 1 38.85 23.30 -45.41
N LEU A 2 38.98 22.00 -45.64
CA LEU A 2 38.25 20.92 -44.93
C LEU A 2 38.28 21.08 -43.40
N ILE A 3 39.36 21.68 -42.88
CA ILE A 3 39.54 22.04 -41.47
C ILE A 3 38.43 23.00 -40.96
N THR A 4 38.01 23.98 -41.76
CA THR A 4 36.93 24.92 -41.39
C THR A 4 35.56 24.23 -41.40
N TYR A 5 35.34 23.30 -42.33
CA TYR A 5 34.10 22.51 -42.44
C TYR A 5 33.94 21.52 -41.26
N LEU A 6 35.04 20.88 -40.83
CA LEU A 6 35.04 19.98 -39.66
C LEU A 6 34.88 20.73 -38.33
N LYS A 7 35.35 21.99 -38.23
CA LYS A 7 35.19 22.84 -37.04
C LYS A 7 33.73 23.30 -36.81
N SER A 8 32.94 23.37 -37.89
CA SER A 8 31.50 23.70 -37.85
C SER A 8 30.65 22.53 -37.33
N ARG A 9 30.96 21.29 -37.75
CA ARG A 9 30.18 20.09 -37.40
C ARG A 9 30.35 19.63 -35.95
N ASN A 10 31.54 19.84 -35.37
CA ASN A 10 31.85 19.41 -34.00
C ASN A 10 31.31 20.35 -32.90
N ASN A 11 30.92 21.59 -33.22
CA ASN A 11 30.47 22.56 -32.21
C ASN A 11 29.00 22.42 -31.81
N PHE A 12 28.14 21.91 -32.70
CA PHE A 12 26.71 21.73 -32.42
C PHE A 12 26.46 20.56 -31.43
N ASP A 13 27.33 19.55 -31.47
CA ASP A 13 27.22 18.34 -30.66
C ASP A 13 27.84 18.54 -29.26
N LEU A 14 28.97 19.24 -29.17
CA LEU A 14 29.62 19.57 -27.89
C LEU A 14 28.72 20.44 -27.01
N MET A 15 28.03 21.44 -27.57
CA MET A 15 27.15 22.30 -26.77
C MET A 15 25.89 21.56 -26.30
N THR A 16 25.43 20.59 -27.09
CA THR A 16 24.34 19.68 -26.71
C THR A 16 24.78 18.72 -25.61
N ALA A 17 25.99 18.16 -25.70
CA ALA A 17 26.58 17.29 -24.68
C ALA A 17 26.88 18.04 -23.38
N VAL A 18 27.41 19.27 -23.44
CA VAL A 18 27.63 20.15 -22.29
C VAL A 18 26.31 20.54 -21.64
N ASN A 19 25.25 20.78 -22.41
CA ASN A 19 23.91 20.97 -21.86
C ASN A 19 23.34 19.70 -21.23
N LYS A 20 23.61 18.53 -21.82
CA LYS A 20 23.21 17.22 -21.24
C LYS A 20 23.94 16.96 -19.91
N LEU A 21 25.24 17.26 -19.85
CA LEU A 21 26.08 17.16 -18.66
C LEU A 21 25.68 18.18 -17.59
N SER A 22 25.38 19.42 -17.97
CA SER A 22 24.90 20.46 -17.04
C SER A 22 23.50 20.17 -16.51
N ASN A 23 22.66 19.48 -17.28
CA ASN A 23 21.36 18.99 -16.82
C ASN A 23 21.48 17.74 -15.94
N PHE A 24 22.50 16.91 -16.14
CA PHE A 24 22.79 15.75 -15.28
C PHE A 24 23.23 16.19 -13.87
N THR A 25 24.06 17.24 -13.75
CA THR A 25 24.47 17.79 -12.45
C THR A 25 23.36 18.57 -11.74
N LYS A 26 22.45 19.21 -12.49
CA LYS A 26 21.24 19.86 -11.93
C LYS A 26 20.18 18.87 -11.43
N ASN A 27 20.27 17.60 -11.80
CA ASN A 27 19.35 16.57 -11.32
C ASN A 27 19.80 15.95 -9.99
N SER A 28 21.10 15.98 -9.63
CA SER A 28 21.55 15.47 -8.32
C SER A 28 21.16 16.41 -7.17
N THR A 29 20.91 17.70 -7.44
CA THR A 29 20.38 18.65 -6.43
C THR A 29 18.88 18.45 -6.13
N ARG A 30 18.18 17.58 -6.86
CA ARG A 30 16.81 17.13 -6.49
C ARG A 30 16.79 16.05 -5.41
N GLU A 31 17.96 15.52 -5.02
CA GLU A 31 18.13 14.72 -3.80
C GLU A 31 18.40 15.62 -2.57
N ARG A 32 17.82 16.83 -2.53
CA ARG A 32 17.55 17.46 -1.23
C ARG A 32 16.47 16.64 -0.54
N ALA A 33 16.89 15.53 0.07
CA ALA A 33 16.30 15.11 1.32
C ALA A 33 16.44 16.33 2.24
N ILE A 34 15.41 17.17 2.28
CA ILE A 34 15.24 18.12 3.37
C ILE A 34 15.29 17.23 4.60
N ALA A 35 16.36 17.34 5.37
CA ALA A 35 16.50 16.69 6.65
C ALA A 35 15.41 17.30 7.56
N ILE A 36 14.20 16.76 7.44
CA ILE A 36 13.15 16.96 8.44
C ILE A 36 13.74 16.33 9.69
N ARG A 37 13.72 17.05 10.81
CA ARG A 37 14.23 16.50 12.05
C ARG A 37 13.41 15.25 12.37
N ALA A 38 14.04 14.19 12.84
CA ALA A 38 13.33 12.96 13.21
C ALA A 38 12.15 13.27 14.17
N GLN A 39 12.33 14.25 15.05
CA GLN A 39 11.30 14.72 15.98
C GLN A 39 10.11 15.43 15.31
N ASP A 40 10.35 16.17 14.22
CA ASP A 40 9.28 16.80 13.44
C ASP A 40 8.47 15.74 12.68
N GLU A 41 9.16 14.71 12.16
CA GLU A 41 8.54 13.57 11.48
C GLU A 41 7.70 12.72 12.44
N GLU A 42 8.22 12.40 13.61
CA GLU A 42 7.49 11.69 14.67
C GLU A 42 6.26 12.47 15.14
N LEU A 43 6.39 13.79 15.36
CA LEU A 43 5.25 14.64 15.72
C LEU A 43 4.14 14.59 14.65
N ILE A 44 4.51 14.68 13.37
CA ILE A 44 3.54 14.59 12.26
C ILE A 44 2.82 13.24 12.27
N LEU A 45 3.55 12.13 12.44
CA LEU A 45 2.99 10.79 12.42
C LEU A 45 2.06 10.53 13.61
N ASN A 46 2.49 10.88 14.82
CA ASN A 46 1.68 10.71 16.04
C ASN A 46 0.37 11.52 15.95
N THR A 47 0.44 12.78 15.47
CA THR A 47 -0.76 13.61 15.33
C THR A 47 -1.76 13.03 14.33
N ILE A 48 -1.27 12.37 13.27
CA ILE A 48 -2.13 11.71 12.27
C ILE A 48 -2.73 10.41 12.82
N GLU A 49 -2.00 9.70 13.67
CA GLU A 49 -2.50 8.49 14.32
C GLU A 49 -3.61 8.81 15.32
N ASP A 50 -3.47 9.90 16.09
CA ASP A 50 -4.49 10.40 17.00
C ASP A 50 -5.71 10.99 16.26
N GLU A 51 -5.47 11.78 15.21
CA GLU A 51 -6.52 12.47 14.44
C GLU A 51 -6.35 12.24 12.91
N PRO A 52 -6.78 11.09 12.36
CA PRO A 52 -6.55 10.73 10.95
C PRO A 52 -7.27 11.63 9.95
N HIS A 53 -8.24 12.43 10.40
CA HIS A 53 -9.00 13.37 9.57
C HIS A 53 -8.40 14.78 9.53
N ILE A 54 -7.28 15.01 10.21
CA ILE A 54 -6.64 16.32 10.23
C ILE A 54 -6.15 16.71 8.83
N SER A 55 -6.48 17.94 8.40
CA SER A 55 -5.98 18.45 7.13
C SER A 55 -4.49 18.78 7.24
N THR A 56 -3.72 18.57 6.17
CA THR A 56 -2.30 18.93 6.12
C THR A 56 -2.03 20.41 6.44
N ARG A 57 -2.99 21.28 6.13
CA ARG A 57 -2.96 22.71 6.48
C ARG A 57 -3.12 22.95 7.99
N ASN A 58 -4.09 22.29 8.62
CA ASN A 58 -4.30 22.42 10.07
C ASN A 58 -3.13 21.83 10.84
N LEU A 59 -2.66 20.66 10.42
CA LEU A 59 -1.48 20.00 11.01
C LEU A 59 -0.24 20.90 10.92
N SER A 60 -0.02 21.54 9.76
CA SER A 60 1.05 22.54 9.58
C SER A 60 0.91 23.73 10.54
N ARG A 61 -0.31 24.24 10.73
CA ARG A 61 -0.56 25.37 11.65
C ARG A 61 -0.35 25.00 13.12
N GLN A 62 -0.70 23.79 13.52
CA GLN A 62 -0.53 23.31 14.90
C GLN A 62 0.92 22.97 15.23
N SER A 63 1.62 22.30 14.31
CA SER A 63 3.01 21.86 14.51
C SER A 63 4.06 22.95 14.19
N GLY A 64 3.68 24.03 13.50
CA GLY A 64 4.62 25.03 13.00
C GLY A 64 5.50 24.55 11.84
N ILE A 65 5.29 23.31 11.37
CA ILE A 65 6.03 22.72 10.26
C ILE A 65 5.39 23.17 8.95
N SER A 66 6.20 23.48 7.93
CA SER A 66 5.66 23.89 6.63
C SER A 66 4.74 22.81 6.03
N GLN A 67 3.64 23.23 5.40
CA GLN A 67 2.68 22.32 4.79
C GLN A 67 3.32 21.37 3.76
N THR A 68 4.33 21.86 3.02
CA THR A 68 5.07 21.05 2.04
C THR A 68 5.92 19.97 2.71
N SER A 69 6.53 20.25 3.85
CA SER A 69 7.22 19.25 4.67
C SER A 69 6.26 18.20 5.22
N VAL A 70 5.13 18.64 5.80
CA VAL A 70 4.05 17.74 6.27
C VAL A 70 3.60 16.81 5.15
N HIS A 71 3.29 17.36 3.98
CA HIS A 71 2.84 16.56 2.83
C HIS A 71 3.91 15.57 2.34
N ARG A 72 5.21 15.92 2.43
CA ARG A 72 6.31 15.01 2.10
C ARG A 72 6.43 13.86 3.09
N VAL A 73 6.33 14.13 4.39
CA VAL A 73 6.35 13.10 5.45
C VAL A 73 5.21 12.12 5.25
N ILE A 74 3.99 12.62 5.03
CA ILE A 74 2.81 11.79 4.79
C ILE A 74 3.01 10.91 3.54
N ARG A 75 3.44 11.50 2.42
CA ARG A 75 3.69 10.74 1.18
C ARG A 75 4.77 9.67 1.31
N ARG A 76 5.75 9.87 2.21
CA ARG A 76 6.85 8.92 2.44
C ARG A 76 6.42 7.77 3.35
N ASN A 77 5.74 8.06 4.45
CA ASN A 77 5.46 7.07 5.50
C ASN A 77 4.07 6.43 5.41
N LEU A 78 3.11 7.10 4.76
CA LEU A 78 1.72 6.65 4.63
C LEU A 78 1.34 6.55 3.15
N PRO A 79 1.95 5.61 2.39
CA PRO A 79 1.52 5.35 1.02
C PRO A 79 0.08 4.80 1.08
N HIS A 80 -0.86 5.51 0.44
CA HIS A 80 -2.30 5.23 0.43
C HIS A 80 -3.08 5.63 1.70
N PRO A 81 -3.21 6.94 2.00
CA PRO A 81 -4.15 7.40 3.01
C PRO A 81 -5.57 7.00 2.60
N TYR A 82 -6.15 6.00 3.27
CA TYR A 82 -7.51 5.57 3.01
C TYR A 82 -8.49 6.67 3.42
N HIS A 83 -9.26 7.17 2.46
CA HIS A 83 -10.37 8.06 2.76
C HIS A 83 -11.60 7.21 3.12
N ILE A 84 -11.81 6.97 4.41
CA ILE A 84 -12.99 6.24 4.89
C ILE A 84 -14.22 7.11 4.66
N GLN A 85 -14.97 6.80 3.61
CA GLN A 85 -16.28 7.39 3.36
C GLN A 85 -17.35 6.52 3.98
N LYS A 86 -18.06 7.06 4.98
CA LYS A 86 -19.29 6.45 5.51
C LYS A 86 -20.42 6.76 4.52
N VAL A 87 -20.65 5.86 3.56
CA VAL A 87 -21.68 6.03 2.52
C VAL A 87 -23.08 5.64 3.04
N GLN A 88 -23.16 5.02 4.21
CA GLN A 88 -24.42 4.60 4.85
C GLN A 88 -24.41 5.06 6.31
N GLU A 89 -25.48 5.74 6.73
CA GLU A 89 -25.72 6.03 8.14
C GLU A 89 -26.12 4.71 8.81
N LEU A 90 -25.23 4.17 9.65
CA LEU A 90 -25.50 2.99 10.45
C LEU A 90 -26.39 3.40 11.62
N LEU A 91 -27.63 2.93 11.62
CA LEU A 91 -28.50 3.10 12.79
C LEU A 91 -28.00 2.20 13.93
N PRO A 92 -28.19 2.58 15.21
CA PRO A 92 -27.82 1.74 16.34
C PRO A 92 -28.39 0.31 16.27
N GLU A 93 -29.59 0.17 15.71
CA GLU A 93 -30.25 -1.13 15.49
C GLU A 93 -29.52 -2.03 14.49
N ASP A 94 -28.83 -1.45 13.50
CA ASP A 94 -28.13 -2.21 12.46
C ASP A 94 -26.86 -2.87 12.98
N LEU A 95 -26.26 -2.32 14.05
CA LEU A 95 -25.08 -2.92 14.69
C LEU A 95 -25.39 -4.33 15.20
N VAL A 96 -26.51 -4.48 15.90
CA VAL A 96 -26.95 -5.77 16.43
C VAL A 96 -27.22 -6.75 15.29
N LYS A 97 -27.95 -6.32 14.25
CA LYS A 97 -28.27 -7.14 13.07
C LYS A 97 -27.01 -7.60 12.33
N ARG A 98 -25.97 -6.76 12.25
CA ARG A 98 -24.69 -7.10 11.61
C ARG A 98 -23.89 -8.09 12.45
N VAL A 99 -23.84 -7.91 13.77
CA VAL A 99 -23.14 -8.86 14.66
C VAL A 99 -23.80 -10.24 14.61
N THR A 100 -25.12 -10.31 14.68
CA THR A 100 -25.85 -11.59 14.59
C THR A 100 -25.65 -12.26 13.24
N PHE A 101 -25.65 -11.52 12.15
CA PHE A 101 -25.34 -12.04 10.82
C PHE A 101 -23.91 -12.61 10.73
N CYS A 102 -22.90 -11.88 11.22
CA CYS A 102 -21.52 -12.35 11.24
C CYS A 102 -21.39 -13.63 12.06
N GLN A 103 -21.98 -13.68 13.27
CA GLN A 103 -21.99 -14.87 14.12
C GLN A 103 -22.67 -16.06 13.43
N PHE A 104 -23.78 -15.83 12.73
CA PHE A 104 -24.49 -16.85 11.97
C PHE A 104 -23.62 -17.43 10.83
N ILE A 105 -22.96 -16.57 10.04
CA ILE A 105 -22.03 -17.03 8.99
C ILE A 105 -20.88 -17.82 9.59
N THR A 106 -20.27 -17.30 10.66
CA THR A 106 -19.17 -17.96 11.36
C THR A 106 -19.59 -19.33 11.87
N PHE A 107 -20.78 -19.43 12.48
CA PHE A 107 -21.34 -20.70 12.96
C PHE A 107 -21.58 -21.70 11.82
N ILE A 108 -22.16 -21.27 10.69
CA ILE A 108 -22.33 -22.11 9.50
C ILE A 108 -20.97 -22.59 8.97
N TYR A 109 -19.97 -21.71 8.91
CA TYR A 109 -18.63 -22.07 8.47
C TYR A 109 -17.98 -23.11 9.38
N TYR A 110 -18.06 -22.92 10.70
CA TYR A 110 -17.56 -23.89 11.68
C TYR A 110 -18.30 -25.23 11.59
N ILE A 111 -19.62 -25.23 11.43
CA ILE A 111 -20.38 -26.47 11.21
C ILE A 111 -20.00 -27.14 9.90
N LYS A 112 -19.91 -26.40 8.79
CA LYS A 112 -19.51 -26.97 7.49
C LYS A 112 -18.12 -27.59 7.58
N THR A 113 -17.15 -26.88 8.16
CA THR A 113 -15.78 -27.37 8.31
C THR A 113 -15.68 -28.53 9.31
N PHE A 114 -16.44 -28.50 10.40
CA PHE A 114 -16.49 -29.57 11.39
C PHE A 114 -17.18 -30.83 10.86
N ILE A 115 -18.35 -30.70 10.22
CA ILE A 115 -19.05 -31.83 9.57
C ILE A 115 -18.21 -32.39 8.44
N PHE A 116 -17.58 -31.56 7.61
CA PHE A 116 -16.69 -32.01 6.55
C PHE A 116 -15.50 -32.78 7.13
N LYS A 117 -14.79 -32.23 8.11
CA LYS A 117 -13.65 -32.90 8.77
C LYS A 117 -14.07 -34.19 9.49
N ARG A 118 -15.23 -34.20 10.15
CA ARG A 118 -15.75 -35.38 10.87
C ARG A 118 -16.25 -36.47 9.91
N LYS A 119 -16.96 -36.11 8.83
CA LYS A 119 -17.34 -37.05 7.76
C LYS A 119 -16.11 -37.58 7.04
N PHE A 120 -15.13 -36.73 6.72
CA PHE A 120 -13.88 -37.15 6.11
C PHE A 120 -13.09 -38.11 7.02
N SER A 121 -12.98 -37.81 8.32
CA SER A 121 -12.32 -38.71 9.28
C SER A 121 -13.05 -40.05 9.46
N LEU A 122 -14.39 -40.08 9.42
CA LEU A 122 -15.18 -41.32 9.48
C LEU A 122 -15.08 -42.12 8.18
N LEU A 123 -15.10 -41.45 7.02
CA LEU A 123 -14.90 -42.07 5.71
C LEU A 123 -13.50 -42.70 5.63
N MET A 124 -12.46 -42.01 6.11
CA MET A 124 -11.09 -42.54 6.17
C MET A 124 -10.91 -43.72 7.14
N LYS A 125 -11.85 -43.96 8.08
CA LYS A 125 -11.84 -45.11 8.98
C LYS A 125 -12.61 -46.32 8.44
N LEU A 126 -13.49 -46.12 7.46
CA LEU A 126 -14.34 -47.16 6.86
C LEU A 126 -13.83 -47.58 5.47
N VAL A 127 -12.95 -46.79 4.85
CA VAL A 127 -12.36 -47.06 3.54
C VAL A 127 -10.98 -47.71 3.74
N SER A 128 -10.79 -48.90 3.15
CA SER A 128 -9.50 -49.60 3.17
C SER A 128 -8.43 -48.72 2.50
N PRO A 129 -7.17 -48.70 2.98
CA PRO A 129 -6.11 -47.85 2.40
C PRO A 129 -5.92 -48.00 0.88
N ALA A 130 -6.28 -49.16 0.32
CA ALA A 130 -6.22 -49.44 -1.12
C ALA A 130 -7.26 -48.63 -1.95
N ASP A 131 -8.42 -48.33 -1.37
CA ASP A 131 -9.52 -47.65 -2.06
C ASP A 131 -9.35 -46.12 -2.08
N VAL A 132 -8.57 -45.57 -1.13
CA VAL A 132 -8.29 -44.12 -1.02
C VAL A 132 -7.50 -43.61 -2.23
N LEU A 133 -6.55 -44.41 -2.73
CA LEU A 133 -5.76 -44.09 -3.93
C LEU A 133 -6.64 -44.03 -5.18
N GLN A 134 -7.64 -44.90 -5.30
CA GLN A 134 -8.54 -44.92 -6.46
C GLN A 134 -9.47 -43.69 -6.50
N ILE A 135 -9.92 -43.22 -5.33
CA ILE A 135 -10.77 -42.02 -5.20
C ILE A 135 -9.98 -40.74 -5.51
N TYR A 136 -8.71 -40.66 -5.07
CA TYR A 136 -7.88 -39.48 -5.34
C TYR A 136 -7.58 -39.33 -6.83
N ILE A 137 -7.32 -40.45 -7.53
CA ILE A 137 -7.07 -40.47 -8.98
C ILE A 137 -8.32 -40.10 -9.79
N THR A 138 -9.53 -40.45 -9.32
CA THR A 138 -10.80 -40.11 -10.02
C THR A 138 -11.32 -38.69 -9.76
N MET A 139 -10.79 -37.97 -8.76
CA MET A 139 -11.13 -36.56 -8.52
C MET A 139 -10.21 -35.58 -9.28
N GLU A 140 -9.11 -36.08 -9.86
CA GLU A 140 -8.07 -35.29 -10.54
C GLU A 140 -8.12 -35.42 -12.09
N THR A 141 -9.12 -36.12 -12.61
CA THR A 141 -9.51 -36.19 -14.04
C THR A 141 -10.89 -35.59 -14.25
#